data_AF-A0A926VG34-F1
#
_entry.id   AF-A0A926VG34-F1
#
_cell.length_a   1.000
_cell.length_b   1.000
_cell.length_c   1.000
_cell.angle_alpha   90.00
_cell.angle_beta   90.00
_cell.angle_gamma   90.00
#
_symmetry.space_group_name_H-M   'P 1'
#
loop_
_entity.id
_entity.type
_entity.pdbx_description
1 polymer ?
#
loop_
_entity_poly.entity_id
_entity_poly.type
_entity_poly.pdbx_seq_one_letter_code
_entity_poly.pdbx_strand_id
1 'polypeptide(L)'
;MRLVSIDLKNIVAIGHAEGYLGLLLDREGEQEYVEIPAPSTVYKGLQKIAYIANSEVAYFSTVKGEKPIAMLPVRSTMASAIGYDESRQILQIQFISGTIYQYFGVEREIWKIFRDSNSKGKFFNQEIKGQYASLRVDKNRGEN
;
A
#
# COMPACT_ATOMS: atom_id res chain seq x y z
N MET A 1 33.41 6.48 9.98
CA MET A 1 32.02 6.10 10.32
C MET A 1 31.98 5.76 11.80
N ARG A 2 31.11 6.40 12.59
CA ARG A 2 30.94 6.11 14.03
C ARG A 2 29.65 5.32 14.18
N LEU A 3 29.72 4.15 14.81
CA LEU A 3 28.56 3.30 15.07
C LEU A 3 28.10 3.49 16.51
N VAL A 4 26.80 3.53 16.73
CA VAL A 4 26.17 3.56 18.04
C VAL A 4 25.26 2.35 18.12
N SER A 5 25.49 1.50 19.13
CA SER A 5 24.58 0.40 19.45
C SER A 5 23.41 0.96 20.26
N ILE A 6 22.18 0.59 19.88
CA ILE A 6 20.96 1.00 20.57
C ILE A 6 20.21 -0.27 20.94
N ASP A 7 19.85 -0.44 22.22
CA ASP A 7 18.93 -1.48 22.66
C ASP A 7 17.50 -1.01 22.40
N LEU A 8 16.76 -1.78 21.59
CA LEU A 8 15.41 -1.45 21.16
C LEU A 8 14.32 -2.12 22.00
N LYS A 9 14.67 -2.97 22.99
CA LYS A 9 13.70 -3.78 23.74
C LYS A 9 12.60 -2.97 24.43
N ASN A 10 12.94 -1.78 24.88
CA ASN A 10 12.03 -0.93 25.64
C ASN A 10 11.33 0.12 24.77
N ILE A 11 11.57 0.14 23.45
CA ILE A 11 10.89 1.05 22.52
C ILE A 11 9.67 0.33 21.96
N VAL A 12 8.49 0.84 22.29
CA VAL A 12 7.20 0.29 21.84
C VAL A 12 6.81 0.86 20.47
N ALA A 13 6.98 2.17 20.29
CA ALA A 13 6.60 2.84 19.06
C ALA A 13 7.45 4.09 18.80
N ILE A 14 7.54 4.47 17.52
CA ILE A 14 8.22 5.69 17.07
C ILE A 14 7.29 6.46 16.12
N GLY A 15 7.06 7.73 16.43
CA GLY A 15 6.24 8.66 15.63
C GLY A 15 7.01 9.93 15.26
N HIS A 16 6.39 10.77 14.43
CA HIS A 16 6.91 12.10 14.11
C HIS A 16 5.77 13.09 13.95
N ALA A 17 5.90 14.25 14.59
CA ALA A 17 4.95 15.35 14.49
C ALA A 17 5.70 16.68 14.69
N GLU A 18 5.33 17.70 13.90
CA GLU A 18 5.78 19.10 14.10
C GLU A 18 7.29 19.33 14.28
N GLY A 19 8.14 18.47 13.69
CA GLY A 19 9.60 18.60 13.82
C GLY A 19 10.19 17.90 15.05
N TYR A 20 9.42 17.03 15.69
CA TYR A 20 9.84 16.17 16.79
C TYR A 20 9.64 14.70 16.43
N LEU A 21 10.58 13.87 16.86
CA LEU A 21 10.41 12.43 16.94
C LEU A 21 9.79 12.10 18.30
N GLY A 22 8.66 11.40 18.29
CA GLY A 22 8.03 10.87 19.49
C GLY A 22 8.44 9.42 19.71
N LEU A 23 8.92 9.09 20.91
CA LEU A 23 9.23 7.73 21.32
C LEU A 23 8.27 7.31 22.42
N LEU A 24 7.58 6.19 22.20
CA LEU A 24 6.83 5.52 23.26
C LEU A 24 7.71 4.42 23.84
N LEU A 25 8.04 4.54 25.11
CA LEU A 25 8.88 3.61 25.85
C LEU A 25 8.02 2.81 26.82
N ASP A 26 8.35 1.54 27.02
CA ASP A 26 7.84 0.74 28.13
C ASP A 26 8.95 0.63 29.18
N ARG A 27 8.66 1.11 30.39
CA ARG A 27 9.53 1.00 31.54
C ARG A 27 8.75 0.33 32.66
N GLU A 28 9.07 -0.94 32.89
CA GLU A 28 8.50 -1.72 33.99
C GLU A 28 6.95 -1.77 33.99
N GLY A 29 6.33 -1.72 32.81
CA GLY A 29 4.88 -1.76 32.64
C GLY A 29 4.20 -0.38 32.57
N GLU A 30 4.96 0.71 32.68
CA GLU A 30 4.49 2.07 32.45
C GLU A 30 4.95 2.60 31.09
N GLN A 31 4.03 3.24 30.38
CA GLN A 31 4.32 3.86 29.09
C GLN A 31 4.78 5.31 29.27
N GLU A 32 5.99 5.62 28.81
CA GLU A 32 6.56 6.97 28.81
C GLU A 32 6.68 7.49 27.38
N TYR A 33 6.24 8.73 27.14
CA TYR A 33 6.39 9.39 25.85
C TYR A 33 7.49 10.45 25.90
N VAL A 34 8.45 10.37 24.97
CA VAL A 34 9.61 11.25 24.90
C VAL A 34 9.67 11.94 23.54
N GLU A 35 9.79 13.26 23.54
CA GLU A 35 9.97 14.06 22.32
C GLU A 35 11.42 14.48 22.12
N ILE A 36 11.90 14.30 20.90
CA ILE A 36 13.26 14.65 20.50
C ILE A 36 13.17 15.54 19.27
N PRO A 37 13.70 16.77 19.28
CA PRO A 37 13.75 17.61 18.09
C PRO A 37 14.45 16.86 16.94
N ALA A 38 13.74 16.71 15.82
CA ALA A 38 14.22 15.91 14.70
C ALA A 38 13.67 16.46 13.37
N PRO A 39 14.54 16.70 12.37
CA PRO A 39 14.10 17.02 11.03
C PRO A 39 13.10 15.99 10.51
N SER A 40 12.10 16.41 9.73
CA SER A 40 11.09 15.51 9.16
C SER A 40 11.69 14.40 8.26
N THR A 41 12.90 14.62 7.74
CA THR A 41 13.67 13.62 6.99
C THR A 41 14.12 12.44 7.85
N VAL A 42 14.27 12.61 9.17
CA VAL A 42 14.62 11.52 10.09
C VAL A 42 13.54 10.46 10.10
N TYR A 43 12.26 10.87 10.14
CA TYR A 43 11.15 9.93 10.09
C TYR A 43 11.24 9.08 8.83
N LYS A 44 11.38 9.68 7.65
CA LYS A 44 11.56 8.96 6.36
C LYS A 44 12.72 7.96 6.39
N GLY A 45 13.85 8.32 7.01
CA GLY A 45 14.98 7.43 7.20
C GLY A 45 14.63 6.23 8.08
N LEU A 46 13.95 6.46 9.20
CA LEU A 46 13.46 5.40 10.09
C LEU A 46 12.43 4.51 9.40
N GLN A 47 11.57 5.07 8.55
CA GLN A 47 10.67 4.29 7.70
C GLN A 47 11.47 3.32 6.83
N LYS A 48 12.53 3.80 6.18
CA LYS A 48 13.40 2.94 5.35
C LYS A 48 14.15 1.88 6.18
N ILE A 49 14.59 2.22 7.38
CA ILE A 49 15.24 1.26 8.30
C ILE A 49 14.25 0.19 8.74
N ALA A 50 13.04 0.56 9.15
CA ALA A 50 11.98 -0.37 9.51
C ALA A 50 11.65 -1.31 8.33
N TYR A 51 11.64 -0.79 7.10
CA TYR A 51 11.51 -1.62 5.90
C TYR A 51 12.65 -2.65 5.76
N ILE A 52 13.91 -2.21 5.91
CA ILE A 52 15.08 -3.10 5.78
C ILE A 52 15.10 -4.15 6.90
N ALA A 53 14.75 -3.76 8.13
CA ALA A 53 14.84 -4.60 9.31
C ALA A 53 13.67 -5.59 9.44
N ASN A 54 12.46 -5.20 9.03
CA ASN A 54 11.25 -5.99 9.22
C ASN A 54 10.76 -6.68 7.94
N SER A 55 11.28 -6.31 6.77
CA SER A 55 10.98 -6.83 5.43
C SER A 55 9.68 -7.62 5.24
N GLU A 56 8.52 -7.03 5.55
CA GLU A 56 7.22 -7.61 5.19
C GLU A 56 6.22 -6.52 4.75
N VAL A 57 5.97 -6.53 3.43
CA VAL A 57 4.82 -6.14 2.59
C VAL A 57 3.81 -5.06 3.07
N ALA A 58 3.48 -4.96 4.35
CA ALA A 58 2.48 -4.03 4.88
C ALA A 58 2.95 -2.56 4.93
N TYR A 59 4.25 -2.32 5.08
CA TYR A 59 4.80 -0.98 5.25
C TYR A 59 4.92 -0.18 3.94
N PHE A 60 5.09 -0.86 2.79
CA PHE A 60 5.21 -0.20 1.48
C PHE A 60 3.90 0.47 1.03
N SER A 61 2.75 -0.10 1.40
CA SER A 61 1.43 0.47 1.10
C SER A 61 1.13 1.74 1.92
N THR A 62 1.66 1.84 3.14
CA THR A 62 1.36 2.95 4.07
C THR A 62 2.33 4.12 3.93
N VAL A 63 3.60 3.88 3.60
CA VAL A 63 4.62 4.94 3.43
C VAL A 63 4.46 5.68 2.11
N LYS A 64 3.89 5.03 1.09
CA LYS A 64 3.65 5.65 -0.22
C LYS A 64 2.30 6.39 -0.31
N GLY A 65 1.56 6.46 0.80
CA GLY A 65 0.21 7.05 0.83
C GLY A 65 -0.79 6.29 -0.04
N GLU A 66 -0.46 5.07 -0.44
CA GLU A 66 -1.22 4.29 -1.41
C GLU A 66 -2.36 3.56 -0.71
N LYS A 67 -3.42 4.32 -0.41
CA LYS A 67 -4.69 3.82 0.09
C LYS A 67 -5.08 2.54 -0.69
N PRO A 68 -5.49 1.45 0.01
CA PRO A 68 -6.04 0.29 -0.66
C PRO A 68 -7.14 0.72 -1.63
N ILE A 69 -7.05 0.24 -2.88
CA ILE A 69 -8.04 0.58 -3.89
C ILE A 69 -9.36 -0.04 -3.45
N ALA A 70 -10.36 0.80 -3.16
CA ALA A 70 -11.68 0.34 -2.76
C ALA A 70 -12.29 -0.48 -3.91
N MET A 71 -12.62 -1.74 -3.61
CA MET A 71 -13.13 -2.69 -4.59
C MET A 71 -14.66 -2.72 -4.57
N LEU A 72 -15.27 -2.55 -5.73
CA LEU A 72 -16.69 -2.67 -5.98
C LEU A 72 -16.99 -4.10 -6.48
N PRO A 73 -17.79 -4.90 -5.75
CA PRO A 73 -18.26 -6.19 -6.24
C PRO A 73 -19.08 -6.01 -7.51
N VAL A 74 -18.89 -6.89 -8.49
CA VAL A 74 -19.63 -6.85 -9.76
C VAL A 74 -20.14 -8.22 -10.15
N ARG A 75 -21.30 -8.26 -10.81
CA ARG A 75 -21.79 -9.48 -11.48
C ARG A 75 -21.19 -9.54 -12.88
N SER A 76 -20.18 -10.36 -13.06
CA SER A 76 -19.55 -10.65 -14.36
C SER A 76 -19.06 -12.09 -14.35
N THR A 77 -18.86 -12.68 -15.54
CA THR A 77 -18.18 -13.97 -15.72
C THR A 77 -16.65 -13.84 -15.80
N MET A 78 -16.12 -12.61 -15.83
CA MET A 78 -14.68 -12.35 -15.84
C MET A 78 -14.17 -11.88 -14.46
N ALA A 79 -14.85 -10.91 -13.86
CA ALA A 79 -14.42 -10.24 -12.64
C ALA A 79 -15.42 -10.45 -11.51
N SER A 80 -14.92 -10.67 -10.29
CA SER A 80 -15.72 -10.68 -9.06
C SER A 80 -15.77 -9.29 -8.41
N ALA A 81 -14.72 -8.49 -8.56
CA ALA A 81 -14.68 -7.11 -8.11
C ALA A 81 -13.75 -6.25 -8.98
N ILE A 82 -14.04 -4.96 -9.05
CA ILE A 82 -13.23 -3.96 -9.76
C ILE A 82 -13.04 -2.73 -8.88
N GLY A 83 -11.90 -2.06 -8.97
CA GLY A 83 -11.61 -0.85 -8.22
C GLY A 83 -10.75 0.10 -9.06
N TYR A 84 -10.79 1.38 -8.73
CA TYR A 84 -10.01 2.37 -9.43
C TYR A 84 -9.48 3.43 -8.47
N ASP A 85 -8.19 3.70 -8.56
CA ASP A 85 -7.55 4.84 -7.93
C ASP A 85 -7.26 5.88 -8.99
N GLU A 86 -7.97 6.99 -8.91
CA GLU A 86 -7.82 8.06 -9.87
C GLU A 86 -6.52 8.84 -9.71
N SER A 87 -6.08 9.07 -8.46
CA SER A 87 -4.86 9.83 -8.19
C SER A 87 -3.62 9.13 -8.76
N ARG A 88 -3.68 7.80 -8.85
CA ARG A 88 -2.64 6.95 -9.42
C ARG A 88 -2.94 6.44 -10.83
N GLN A 89 -4.15 6.67 -11.35
CA GLN A 89 -4.65 6.08 -12.59
C GLN A 89 -4.47 4.56 -12.65
N ILE A 90 -4.83 3.88 -11.55
CA ILE A 90 -4.70 2.43 -11.41
C ILE A 90 -6.07 1.78 -11.42
N LEU A 91 -6.30 0.92 -12.40
CA LEU A 91 -7.44 0.00 -12.43
C LEU A 91 -7.04 -1.32 -11.78
N GLN A 92 -7.75 -1.72 -10.72
CA GLN A 92 -7.59 -3.02 -10.10
C GLN A 92 -8.75 -3.94 -10.47
N ILE A 93 -8.44 -5.15 -10.91
CA ILE A 93 -9.42 -6.17 -11.27
C ILE A 93 -9.13 -7.42 -10.45
N GLN A 94 -10.13 -7.88 -9.70
CA GLN A 94 -10.16 -9.21 -9.14
C GLN A 94 -10.94 -10.13 -10.08
N PHE A 95 -10.24 -11.08 -10.69
CA PHE A 95 -10.84 -12.09 -11.54
C PHE A 95 -11.60 -13.12 -10.71
N ILE A 96 -12.57 -13.81 -11.32
CA ILE A 96 -13.32 -14.89 -10.65
C ILE A 96 -12.39 -16.02 -10.17
N SER A 97 -11.27 -16.23 -10.85
CA SER A 97 -10.21 -17.15 -10.43
C SER A 97 -9.56 -16.79 -9.08
N GLY A 98 -9.86 -15.61 -8.53
CA GLY A 98 -9.27 -15.09 -7.30
C GLY A 98 -7.99 -14.29 -7.51
N THR A 99 -7.39 -14.35 -8.71
CA THR A 99 -6.22 -13.52 -9.04
C THR A 99 -6.58 -12.03 -9.10
N ILE A 100 -5.67 -11.19 -8.62
CA ILE A 100 -5.82 -9.73 -8.64
C ILE A 100 -4.73 -9.14 -9.53
N TYR A 101 -5.11 -8.21 -10.39
CA TYR A 101 -4.18 -7.46 -11.21
C TYR A 101 -4.44 -5.96 -11.07
N GLN A 102 -3.36 -5.18 -11.09
CA GLN A 102 -3.38 -3.75 -11.28
C GLN A 102 -2.93 -3.41 -12.69
N TYR A 103 -3.66 -2.52 -13.35
CA TYR A 103 -3.36 -1.95 -14.66
C TYR A 103 -3.07 -0.46 -14.48
N PHE A 104 -1.90 -0.01 -14.91
CA PHE A 104 -1.39 1.33 -14.65
C PHE A 104 -1.63 2.27 -15.82
N GLY A 105 -1.82 3.55 -15.53
CA GLY A 105 -2.05 4.59 -16.54
C GLY A 105 -3.42 4.51 -17.21
N VAL A 106 -4.38 3.80 -16.60
CA VAL A 106 -5.74 3.71 -17.14
C VAL A 106 -6.44 5.04 -16.90
N GLU A 107 -6.83 5.71 -17.97
CA GLU A 107 -7.51 7.01 -17.88
C GLU A 107 -8.88 6.90 -17.19
N ARG A 108 -9.31 7.99 -16.56
CA ARG A 108 -10.57 8.06 -15.80
C ARG A 108 -11.78 7.75 -16.69
N GLU A 109 -11.72 8.18 -17.93
CA GLU A 109 -12.74 7.97 -18.97
C GLU A 109 -12.87 6.47 -19.29
N ILE A 110 -11.75 5.79 -19.49
CA ILE A 110 -11.72 4.34 -19.72
C ILE A 110 -12.27 3.58 -18.52
N TRP A 111 -11.91 3.99 -17.30
CA TRP A 111 -12.51 3.44 -16.09
C TRP A 111 -14.03 3.58 -16.06
N LYS A 112 -14.57 4.79 -16.32
CA LYS A 112 -16.02 5.03 -16.31
C LYS A 112 -16.74 4.12 -17.30
N ILE A 113 -16.22 4.04 -18.54
CA ILE A 113 -16.82 3.18 -19.57
C ILE A 113 -16.73 1.70 -19.18
N PHE A 114 -15.59 1.25 -18.65
CA PHE A 114 -15.42 -0.13 -18.18
C PHE A 114 -16.39 -0.47 -17.03
N ARG A 115 -16.47 0.41 -16.04
CA ARG A 115 -17.36 0.27 -14.88
C ARG A 115 -18.82 0.17 -15.30
N ASP A 116 -19.24 0.96 -16.28
CA ASP A 116 -20.65 1.04 -16.71
C ASP A 116 -20.95 0.11 -17.89
N SER A 117 -19.95 -0.60 -18.43
CA SER A 117 -20.14 -1.55 -19.54
C SER A 117 -21.03 -2.75 -19.16
N ASN A 118 -21.96 -3.07 -20.06
CA ASN A 118 -22.84 -4.25 -19.96
C ASN A 118 -22.07 -5.58 -20.08
N SER A 119 -20.89 -5.57 -20.70
CA SER A 119 -20.02 -6.74 -20.83
C SER A 119 -18.58 -6.39 -20.50
N LYS A 120 -18.24 -6.51 -19.20
CA LYS A 120 -16.90 -6.22 -18.68
C LYS A 120 -15.82 -7.04 -19.37
N GLY A 121 -16.09 -8.31 -19.65
CA GLY A 121 -15.16 -9.19 -20.36
C GLY A 121 -14.84 -8.72 -21.78
N LYS A 122 -15.87 -8.32 -22.54
CA LYS A 122 -15.67 -7.82 -23.90
C LYS A 122 -14.86 -6.53 -23.90
N PHE A 123 -15.24 -5.56 -23.07
CA PHE A 123 -14.52 -4.29 -22.96
C PHE A 123 -13.07 -4.50 -22.50
N PHE A 124 -12.86 -5.31 -21.46
CA PHE A 124 -11.53 -5.63 -20.96
C PHE A 124 -10.62 -6.20 -22.05
N ASN A 125 -11.11 -7.17 -22.84
CA ASN A 125 -10.31 -7.78 -23.89
C ASN A 125 -9.99 -6.82 -25.06
N GLN A 126 -10.85 -5.83 -25.32
CA GLN A 126 -10.67 -4.88 -26.41
C GLN A 126 -9.77 -3.70 -26.00
N GLU A 127 -10.07 -3.09 -24.86
CA GLU A 127 -9.53 -1.78 -24.49
C GLU A 127 -8.45 -1.84 -23.40
N ILE A 128 -8.38 -2.92 -22.60
CA ILE A 128 -7.51 -2.96 -21.41
C ILE A 128 -6.41 -4.02 -21.54
N LYS A 129 -6.78 -5.25 -21.92
CA LYS A 129 -5.88 -6.40 -21.94
C LYS A 129 -4.79 -6.18 -22.98
N GLY A 130 -3.54 -6.15 -22.52
CA GLY A 130 -2.37 -5.95 -23.36
C GLY A 130 -2.14 -4.49 -23.80
N GLN A 131 -3.06 -3.57 -23.50
CA GLN A 131 -2.91 -2.14 -23.78
C GLN A 131 -2.25 -1.38 -22.63
N TYR A 132 -2.40 -1.87 -21.40
CA TYR A 132 -1.81 -1.27 -20.21
C TYR A 132 -0.77 -2.18 -19.57
N ALA A 133 0.29 -1.57 -19.03
CA ALA A 133 1.22 -2.26 -18.15
C ALA A 133 0.44 -2.82 -16.95
N SER A 134 0.73 -4.07 -16.59
CA SER A 134 0.01 -4.75 -15.52
C SER A 134 0.94 -5.47 -14.55
N LEU A 135 0.51 -5.52 -13.29
CA LEU A 135 1.19 -6.24 -12.22
C LEU A 135 0.18 -7.15 -11.54
N ARG A 136 0.56 -8.42 -11.37
CA ARG A 136 -0.18 -9.35 -10.53
C ARG A 136 0.06 -8.99 -9.06
N VAL A 137 -1.03 -8.85 -8.31
CA VAL A 137 -1.00 -8.64 -6.86
C VAL A 137 -1.22 -9.99 -6.20
N ASP A 138 -0.19 -10.52 -5.54
CA ASP A 138 -0.31 -11.76 -4.79
C ASP A 138 -0.97 -11.50 -3.45
N LYS A 139 -2.03 -12.28 -3.16
CA LYS A 139 -2.75 -12.21 -1.89
C LYS A 139 -1.95 -12.85 -0.73
N ASN A 140 -0.96 -13.70 -1.05
CA ASN A 140 -0.22 -14.53 -0.11
C ASN A 140 1.30 -14.46 -0.34
N ARG A 141 1.96 -13.43 0.17
CA ARG A 141 3.40 -13.48 0.45
C ARG A 141 3.63 -13.05 1.89
N GLY A 142 3.19 -13.90 2.81
CA GLY A 142 3.19 -13.66 4.25
C GLY A 142 2.73 -14.84 5.09
N GLU A 143 2.90 -16.07 4.61
CA GLU A 143 2.80 -17.29 5.43
C GLU A 143 3.85 -18.29 4.92
N ASN A 144 5.04 -18.24 5.52
CA ASN A 144 5.93 -19.36 5.83
C ASN A 144 7.23 -18.83 6.43
#